data_AF-Q920Z4-F1
#
_entry.id   AF-Q920Z4-F1
#
_cell.length_a   1.000
_cell.length_b   1.000
_cell.length_c   1.000
_cell.angle_alpha   90.00
_cell.angle_beta   90.00
_cell.angle_gamma   90.00
#
_symmetry.space_group_name_H-M   'P 1'
#
loop_
_entity.id
_entity.type
_entity.pdbx_description
1 polymer ?
#
loop_
_entity_poly.entity_id
_entity_poly.type
_entity_poly.pdbx_seq_one_letter_code
_entity_poly.pdbx_strand_id
1 'polypeptide(L)'
;QPDPPIALNWTLLNISLTGIRGDIQVSWQPPPNADVLKGWIILEYEIQYKEVNESKWKVMGPIWLTYCPVYSLRMDKEHEVRVRSRQRSFEKYSEFSEVLRVIFPQTNILEACEEGTKSNSQHPHQEIDNHLYHQLQRIRHP
;
A
#
# COMPACT_ATOMS: atom_id res chain seq x y z
N GLN A 1 18.71 -17.44 18.29
CA GLN A 1 18.47 -16.45 17.21
C GLN A 1 17.00 -16.57 16.87
N PRO A 2 16.22 -15.47 16.85
CA PRO A 2 14.79 -15.57 16.57
C PRO A 2 14.54 -15.97 15.11
N ASP A 3 13.36 -16.51 14.84
CA ASP A 3 12.90 -16.79 13.48
C ASP A 3 12.55 -15.50 12.72
N PRO A 4 12.66 -15.47 11.38
CA PRO A 4 12.28 -14.31 10.59
C PRO A 4 10.76 -14.03 10.69
N PRO A 5 10.34 -12.76 10.57
CA PRO A 5 8.93 -12.43 10.46
C PRO A 5 8.34 -13.01 9.17
N ILE A 6 7.03 -13.27 9.20
CA ILE A 6 6.30 -13.92 8.11
C ILE A 6 5.16 -13.03 7.61
N ALA A 7 4.52 -13.44 6.50
CA ALA A 7 3.34 -12.77 5.94
C ALA A 7 3.57 -11.27 5.67
N LEU A 8 4.72 -10.93 5.06
CA LEU A 8 5.01 -9.57 4.64
C LEU A 8 3.97 -9.12 3.61
N ASN A 9 3.42 -7.93 3.83
CA ASN A 9 2.48 -7.31 2.92
C ASN A 9 2.74 -5.81 2.85
N TRP A 10 2.17 -5.14 1.84
CA TRP A 10 2.21 -3.70 1.71
C TRP A 10 0.84 -3.15 1.33
N THR A 11 0.55 -1.94 1.79
CA THR A 11 -0.64 -1.18 1.41
C THR A 11 -0.24 0.22 1.01
N LEU A 12 -0.79 0.73 -0.08
CA LEU A 12 -0.59 2.11 -0.50
C LEU A 12 -1.21 3.07 0.53
N LEU A 13 -0.44 4.04 1.00
CA LEU A 13 -0.90 5.10 1.90
C LEU A 13 -1.24 6.37 1.13
N ASN A 14 -0.30 6.85 0.31
CA ASN A 14 -0.46 8.12 -0.38
C ASN A 14 0.31 8.13 -1.71
N ILE A 15 -0.07 9.03 -2.60
CA ILE A 15 0.62 9.31 -3.85
C ILE A 15 0.90 10.82 -3.90
N SER A 16 2.11 11.19 -4.31
CA SER A 16 2.47 12.59 -4.52
C SER A 16 1.59 13.23 -5.60
N LEU A 17 1.36 14.55 -5.54
CA LEU A 17 0.58 15.28 -6.55
C LEU A 17 1.07 15.07 -7.99
N THR A 18 2.37 14.85 -8.19
CA THR A 18 2.95 14.60 -9.51
C THR A 18 2.78 13.16 -10.00
N GLY A 19 2.27 12.25 -9.16
CA GLY A 19 2.21 10.81 -9.46
C GLY A 19 3.57 10.12 -9.58
N ILE A 20 4.67 10.78 -9.22
CA ILE A 20 6.03 10.20 -9.36
C ILE A 20 6.39 9.34 -8.15
N ARG A 21 5.93 9.73 -6.95
CA ARG A 21 6.27 9.09 -5.70
C ARG A 21 5.04 8.58 -4.96
N GLY A 22 5.18 7.45 -4.28
CA GLY A 22 4.17 6.85 -3.43
C GLY A 22 4.72 6.55 -2.04
N ASP A 23 3.83 6.60 -1.07
CA ASP A 23 4.07 6.17 0.31
C ASP A 23 3.30 4.88 0.54
N ILE A 24 3.93 3.90 1.17
CA ILE A 24 3.31 2.61 1.50
C ILE A 24 3.46 2.33 2.99
N GLN A 25 2.61 1.46 3.51
CA GLN A 25 2.81 0.81 4.79
C GLN A 25 3.17 -0.65 4.55
N VAL A 26 4.33 -1.06 5.01
CA VAL A 26 4.73 -2.47 5.04
C VAL A 26 4.25 -3.05 6.37
N SER A 27 3.60 -4.20 6.34
CA SER A 27 3.16 -4.94 7.53
C SER A 27 3.64 -6.38 7.49
N TRP A 28 3.79 -7.00 8.65
CA TRP A 28 4.21 -8.39 8.80
C TRP A 28 3.59 -8.99 10.05
N GLN A 29 3.81 -10.29 10.25
CA GLN A 29 3.42 -11.00 11.46
C GLN A 29 4.68 -11.48 12.21
N PRO A 30 4.63 -11.52 13.56
CA PRO A 30 5.69 -12.12 14.35
C PRO A 30 5.83 -13.62 13.98
N PRO A 31 7.03 -14.20 14.11
CA PRO A 31 7.21 -15.62 13.90
C PRO A 31 6.33 -16.43 14.87
N PRO A 32 5.69 -17.52 14.40
CA PRO A 32 4.74 -18.29 15.20
C PRO A 32 5.36 -18.94 16.44
N ASN A 33 6.67 -19.18 16.40
CA ASN A 33 7.43 -19.76 17.50
C ASN A 33 7.83 -18.74 18.59
N ALA A 34 7.64 -17.44 18.35
CA ALA A 34 7.96 -16.43 19.35
C ALA A 34 6.74 -16.11 20.21
N ASP A 35 6.85 -16.33 21.52
CA ASP A 35 5.82 -15.99 22.53
C ASP A 35 5.73 -14.45 22.78
N VAL A 36 5.69 -13.65 21.71
CA VAL A 36 5.57 -12.18 21.76
C VAL A 36 4.23 -11.77 22.33
N LEU A 37 3.15 -12.46 21.93
CA LEU A 37 1.78 -12.17 22.36
C LEU A 37 1.56 -12.36 23.86
N LYS A 38 2.32 -13.28 24.47
CA LYS A 38 2.25 -13.56 25.91
C LYS A 38 3.22 -12.68 26.72
N GLY A 39 3.99 -11.79 26.06
CA GLY A 39 4.91 -10.86 26.71
C GLY A 39 6.24 -11.46 27.19
N TRP A 40 6.53 -12.73 26.89
CA TRP A 40 7.77 -13.40 27.31
C TRP A 40 8.99 -12.91 26.53
N ILE A 41 8.76 -12.48 25.28
CA ILE A 41 9.80 -12.05 24.36
C ILE A 41 9.40 -10.71 23.75
N ILE A 42 10.30 -9.74 23.80
CA ILE A 42 10.17 -8.48 23.06
C ILE A 42 11.03 -8.59 21.80
N LEU A 43 10.40 -8.56 20.63
CA LEU A 43 11.07 -8.52 19.34
C LEU A 43 11.17 -7.09 18.83
N GLU A 44 12.33 -6.79 18.27
CA GLU A 44 12.59 -5.60 17.48
C GLU A 44 12.72 -6.00 16.02
N TYR A 45 12.16 -5.20 15.13
CA TYR A 45 12.18 -5.43 13.71
C TYR A 45 13.02 -4.38 13.01
N GLU A 46 13.85 -4.84 12.09
CA GLU A 46 14.60 -3.99 11.18
C GLU A 46 14.11 -4.25 9.76
N ILE A 47 13.72 -3.18 9.09
CA ILE A 47 13.20 -3.18 7.74
C ILE A 47 14.33 -2.73 6.84
N GLN A 48 14.54 -3.44 5.76
CA GLN A 48 15.45 -3.04 4.70
C GLN A 48 14.69 -2.95 3.39
N TYR A 49 14.87 -1.85 2.68
CA TYR A 49 14.25 -1.66 1.38
C TYR A 49 15.24 -1.05 0.38
N LYS A 50 15.04 -1.35 -0.90
CA LYS A 50 15.80 -0.76 -2.00
C LYS A 50 15.01 -0.82 -3.30
N GLU A 51 15.41 -0.04 -4.29
CA GLU A 51 14.98 -0.32 -5.67
C GLU A 51 15.61 -1.65 -6.13
N VAL A 52 14.92 -2.41 -6.99
CA VAL A 52 15.50 -3.62 -7.61
C VAL A 52 16.85 -3.31 -8.29
N ASN A 53 16.96 -2.12 -8.90
CA ASN A 53 18.18 -1.66 -9.59
C ASN A 53 19.24 -1.06 -8.64
N GLU A 54 18.92 -0.83 -7.37
CA GLU A 54 19.88 -0.36 -6.36
C GLU A 54 20.66 -1.54 -5.77
N SER A 55 21.96 -1.33 -5.50
CA SER A 55 22.82 -2.32 -4.83
C SER A 55 22.81 -2.16 -3.30
N LYS A 56 22.47 -0.98 -2.79
CA LYS A 56 22.52 -0.65 -1.37
C LYS A 56 21.13 -0.72 -0.75
N TRP A 57 21.01 -1.44 0.37
CA TRP A 57 19.79 -1.48 1.17
C TRP A 57 19.70 -0.24 2.07
N LYS A 58 18.53 0.41 2.06
CA LYS A 58 18.15 1.45 3.03
C LYS A 58 17.56 0.76 4.25
N VAL A 59 18.07 1.07 5.42
CA VAL A 59 17.71 0.41 6.68
C VAL A 59 16.81 1.34 7.50
N MET A 60 15.73 0.79 8.06
CA MET A 60 14.83 1.48 8.98
C MET A 60 14.56 0.63 10.23
N GLY A 61 14.42 1.32 11.36
CA GLY A 61 14.26 0.69 12.68
C GLY A 61 15.52 0.80 13.54
N PRO A 62 15.57 0.08 14.67
CA PRO A 62 14.64 -0.96 15.13
C PRO A 62 13.25 -0.42 15.53
N ILE A 63 12.18 -1.14 15.20
CA ILE A 63 10.81 -0.83 15.65
C ILE A 63 10.19 -2.03 16.37
N TRP A 64 9.24 -1.78 17.27
CA TRP A 64 8.54 -2.85 18.01
C TRP A 64 7.19 -3.20 17.39
N LEU A 65 6.74 -2.39 16.43
CA LEU A 65 5.51 -2.60 15.69
C LEU A 65 5.70 -3.64 14.59
N THR A 66 4.61 -4.27 14.21
CA THR A 66 4.56 -5.22 13.10
C THR A 66 4.16 -4.54 11.78
N TYR A 67 4.39 -3.23 11.69
CA TYR A 67 4.20 -2.42 10.50
C TYR A 67 5.13 -1.19 10.50
N CYS A 68 5.49 -0.70 9.33
CA CYS A 68 6.32 0.48 9.13
C CYS A 68 5.93 1.22 7.84
N PRO A 69 5.68 2.53 7.90
CA PRO A 69 5.50 3.33 6.69
C PRO A 69 6.84 3.57 5.99
N VAL A 70 6.89 3.32 4.68
CA VAL A 70 8.02 3.60 3.80
C VAL A 70 7.60 4.72 2.85
N TYR A 71 8.30 5.84 2.91
CA TYR A 71 7.92 7.05 2.19
C TYR A 71 8.72 7.26 0.90
N SER A 72 8.15 8.04 -0.02
CA SER A 72 8.81 8.59 -1.20
C SER A 72 9.41 7.55 -2.15
N LEU A 73 8.78 6.37 -2.24
CA LEU A 73 9.14 5.32 -3.19
C LEU A 73 8.78 5.74 -4.61
N ARG A 74 9.59 5.36 -5.59
CA ARG A 74 9.33 5.67 -7.00
C ARG A 74 8.21 4.77 -7.55
N MET A 75 7.16 5.35 -8.13
CA MET A 75 6.07 4.53 -8.68
C MET A 75 6.43 3.89 -10.02
N ASP A 76 7.41 4.42 -10.75
CA ASP A 76 7.92 3.87 -12.01
C ASP A 76 8.92 2.71 -11.81
N LYS A 77 9.23 2.35 -10.57
CA LYS A 77 10.26 1.37 -10.24
C LYS A 77 9.75 0.29 -9.30
N GLU A 78 10.25 -0.93 -9.49
CA GLU A 78 10.06 -2.01 -8.55
C GLU A 78 10.98 -1.85 -7.33
N HIS A 79 10.43 -2.11 -6.16
CA HIS A 79 11.18 -2.07 -4.91
C HIS A 79 11.15 -3.43 -4.23
N GLU A 80 12.23 -3.74 -3.54
CA GLU A 80 12.37 -4.93 -2.71
C GLU A 80 12.37 -4.51 -1.25
N VAL A 81 11.60 -5.21 -0.44
CA VAL A 81 11.54 -5.02 1.00
C VAL A 81 11.79 -6.36 1.69
N ARG A 82 12.60 -6.35 2.74
CA ARG A 82 12.84 -7.51 3.61
C ARG A 82 12.87 -7.05 5.05
N VAL A 83 12.43 -7.90 5.96
CA VAL A 83 12.38 -7.60 7.39
C VAL A 83 13.11 -8.69 8.15
N ARG A 84 13.86 -8.32 9.18
CA ARG A 84 14.46 -9.28 10.12
C ARG A 84 14.06 -8.91 11.54
N SER A 85 13.95 -9.90 12.40
CA SER A 85 13.66 -9.72 13.81
C SER A 85 14.96 -9.82 14.62
N ARG A 86 15.03 -9.19 15.78
CA ARG A 86 15.97 -9.55 16.84
C ARG A 86 15.25 -9.52 18.15
N GLN A 87 15.74 -10.29 19.11
CA GLN A 87 15.20 -10.24 20.46
C GLN A 87 15.89 -9.13 21.22
N ARG A 88 15.14 -8.27 21.94
CA ARG A 88 15.74 -7.13 22.64
C ARG A 88 16.84 -7.51 23.65
N SER A 89 16.73 -8.71 24.23
CA SER A 89 17.74 -9.24 25.16
C SER A 89 18.95 -9.88 24.48
N PHE A 90 18.98 -9.98 23.14
CA PHE A 90 20.07 -10.57 22.37
C PHE A 90 20.48 -9.66 21.20
N GLU A 91 21.78 -9.45 21.00
CA GLU A 91 22.26 -8.59 19.90
C GLU A 91 22.15 -9.23 18.51
N LYS A 92 21.93 -10.55 18.42
CA LYS A 92 21.91 -11.26 17.14
C LYS A 92 20.55 -11.16 16.45
N TYR A 93 20.57 -10.60 15.24
CA TYR A 93 19.41 -10.61 14.34
C TYR A 93 19.12 -11.99 13.77
N SER A 94 17.84 -12.26 13.46
CA SER A 94 17.38 -13.37 12.64
C SER A 94 17.93 -13.28 11.23
N GLU A 95 17.71 -14.36 10.48
CA GLU A 95 17.73 -14.29 9.02
C GLU A 95 16.67 -13.29 8.52
N PHE A 96 16.82 -12.83 7.28
CA PHE A 96 15.79 -12.01 6.66
C PHE A 96 14.56 -12.85 6.32
N SER A 97 13.39 -12.22 6.37
CA SER A 97 12.18 -12.74 5.77
C SER A 97 12.34 -12.93 4.26
N GLU A 98 11.35 -13.60 3.65
CA GLU A 98 11.18 -13.55 2.21
C GLU A 98 11.11 -12.09 1.72
N VAL A 99 11.64 -11.85 0.53
CA VAL A 99 11.66 -10.52 -0.09
C VAL A 99 10.28 -10.21 -0.64
N LEU A 100 9.65 -9.16 -0.10
CA LEU A 100 8.42 -8.58 -0.63
C LEU A 100 8.75 -7.64 -1.79
N ARG A 101 8.18 -7.91 -2.96
CA ARG A 101 8.24 -7.02 -4.12
C ARG A 101 7.09 -6.03 -4.08
N VAL A 102 7.42 -4.74 -4.09
CA VAL A 102 6.46 -3.65 -4.17
C VAL A 102 6.46 -3.14 -5.61
N ILE A 103 5.31 -3.31 -6.26
CA ILE A 103 5.06 -2.86 -7.63
C ILE A 103 3.83 -1.97 -7.56
N PHE A 104 4.01 -0.68 -7.81
CA PHE A 104 2.90 0.26 -7.84
C PHE A 104 2.04 -0.02 -9.08
N PRO A 105 0.70 0.05 -8.98
CA PRO A 105 -0.14 -0.03 -10.15
C PRO A 105 0.20 1.15 -11.05
N GLN A 106 0.76 0.87 -12.23
CA GLN A 106 0.98 1.91 -13.24
C GLN A 106 -0.40 2.38 -13.67
N THR A 107 -0.84 3.54 -13.16
CA THR A 107 -1.94 4.25 -13.79
C THR A 107 -1.42 4.65 -15.16
N ASN A 108 -1.98 4.04 -16.21
CA ASN A 108 -1.73 4.45 -17.58
C ASN A 108 -2.39 5.83 -17.78
N ILE A 109 -1.77 6.89 -17.23
CA ILE A 109 -2.26 8.27 -17.33
C ILE A 109 -2.23 8.75 -18.79
N LEU A 110 -1.57 8.02 -19.69
CA LEU A 110 -1.54 8.28 -21.12
C LEU A 110 -2.82 7.88 -21.87
N GLU A 111 -3.73 7.08 -21.28
CA GLU A 111 -5.03 6.77 -21.93
C GLU A 111 -6.09 7.88 -21.75
N ALA A 112 -5.82 8.92 -20.95
CA ALA A 112 -6.77 10.03 -20.76
C ALA A 112 -6.51 11.25 -21.67
N CYS A 113 -5.45 11.23 -22.49
CA CYS A 113 -5.05 12.41 -23.29
C CYS A 113 -5.34 12.29 -24.80
N GLU A 114 -5.80 11.15 -25.31
CA GLU A 114 -6.09 10.98 -26.74
C GLU A 114 -7.45 10.35 -26.99
N GLU A 115 -8.54 11.03 -26.62
CA GLU A 115 -9.83 10.85 -27.31
C GLU A 115 -10.68 12.12 -27.15
N GLY A 116 -10.50 13.06 -28.07
CA GLY A 116 -11.25 14.31 -28.05
C GLY A 116 -11.07 15.19 -29.28
N THR A 117 -10.72 14.63 -30.44
CA THR A 117 -10.74 15.39 -31.70
C THR A 117 -11.32 14.57 -32.85
N LYS A 118 -12.66 14.52 -32.95
CA LYS A 118 -13.48 14.81 -34.16
C LYS A 118 -14.82 14.06 -34.18
N SER A 119 -15.84 14.83 -34.57
CA SER A 119 -17.20 14.44 -35.03
C SER A 119 -18.13 13.90 -33.94
N ASN A 120 -19.42 14.21 -33.88
CA ASN A 120 -20.33 14.80 -34.86
C ASN A 120 -21.49 15.43 -34.07
N SER A 121 -22.08 16.48 -34.64
CA SER A 121 -23.37 17.02 -34.20
C SER A 121 -24.42 15.90 -34.08
N GLN A 122 -25.06 15.77 -32.91
CA GLN A 122 -26.48 15.44 -32.78
C GLN A 122 -26.91 15.67 -31.32
N HIS A 123 -27.85 16.59 -31.12
CA HIS A 123 -28.55 16.83 -29.85
C HIS A 123 -29.35 15.57 -29.44
N PRO A 124 -29.29 15.11 -28.17
CA PRO A 124 -30.38 14.36 -27.58
C PRO A 124 -31.12 15.26 -26.59
N HIS A 125 -32.39 15.48 -26.91
CA HIS A 125 -33.39 16.12 -26.07
C HIS A 125 -33.45 15.49 -24.67
N GLN A 126 -33.74 16.37 -23.72
CA GLN A 126 -33.94 16.10 -22.31
C GLN A 126 -35.35 15.56 -22.09
N GLU A 127 -35.49 14.26 -21.83
CA GLU A 127 -36.73 13.69 -21.28
C GLU A 127 -36.48 13.28 -19.84
N ILE A 128 -36.80 14.22 -18.93
CA ILE A 128 -36.96 13.92 -17.52
C ILE A 128 -38.29 13.20 -17.38
N ASP A 129 -38.26 11.96 -16.88
CA ASP A 129 -39.43 11.12 -16.61
C ASP A 129 -40.47 11.84 -15.73
N ASN A 130 -41.46 12.47 -16.39
CA ASN A 130 -42.60 13.14 -15.75
C ASN A 130 -43.52 12.16 -14.98
N HIS A 131 -43.30 10.85 -15.08
CA HIS A 131 -44.11 9.86 -14.38
C HIS A 131 -43.79 9.80 -12.87
N LEU A 132 -42.54 10.01 -12.48
CA LEU A 132 -42.12 9.96 -11.08
C LEU A 132 -42.53 11.22 -10.30
N TYR A 133 -42.58 12.37 -10.97
CA TYR A 133 -42.96 13.64 -10.35
C TYR A 133 -44.45 13.69 -9.97
N HIS A 134 -45.32 13.10 -10.79
CA HIS A 134 -46.75 13.04 -10.49
C HIS A 134 -47.14 11.97 -9.46
N GLN A 135 -46.35 10.91 -9.28
CA GLN A 135 -46.57 9.95 -8.19
C GLN A 135 -46.21 10.53 -6.82
N LEU A 136 -45.21 11.40 -6.73
CA LEU A 136 -44.74 11.97 -5.46
C LEU A 136 -45.62 13.11 -4.90
N GLN A 137 -46.57 13.64 -5.69
CA GLN A 137 -47.50 14.69 -5.23
C GLN A 137 -48.84 14.17 -4.67
N ARG A 138 -49.16 12.87 -4.77
CA ARG A 138 -50.43 12.31 -4.23
C ARG A 138 -50.37 11.80 -2.78
N ILE A 139 -49.20 11.82 -2.12
CA ILE A 139 -49.03 11.22 -0.78
C ILE A 139 -48.93 12.28 0.33
N ARG A 140 -48.83 13.57 -0.01
CA ARG A 140 -49.03 14.65 0.96
C ARG A 140 -50.38 15.27 0.68
N HIS A 141 -51.41 14.84 1.41
CA HIS A 141 -52.54 15.63 1.95
C HIS A 141 -53.63 14.64 2.45
N PRO A 142 -53.96 14.62 3.74
CA PRO A 142 -55.33 14.74 4.19
C PRO A 142 -55.79 16.21 4.17
#